data_AF-A0A812U8B7-F1
#
_entry.id   AF-A0A812U8B7-F1
#
_cell.length_a   1.000
_cell.length_b   1.000
_cell.length_c   1.000
_cell.angle_alpha   90.00
_cell.angle_beta   90.00
_cell.angle_gamma   90.00
#
_symmetry.space_group_name_H-M   'P 1'
#
loop_
_entity.id
_entity.type
_entity.pdbx_description
1 polymer ?
#
loop_
_entity_poly.entity_id
_entity_poly.type
_entity_poly.pdbx_seq_one_letter_code
_entity_poly.pdbx_strand_id
1 'polypeptide(L)'
;MAKAEAAANQDLDELSLLPSCPWSRNLTNGKICDDDSIGENADDADPELTGVWTTATLESIDMKGKLTKGFNKGDEDEEDEEEDDEEEGGNKKQILALTGIMNDKLQKHFVFNFGDEVVTAPVIYGGYASDDSIVGVLSSRVWT
;
A
#
# COMPACT_ATOMS: atom_id res chain seq x y z
N MET A 1 -45.85 1.98 -39.61
CA MET A 1 -46.31 2.72 -38.40
C MET A 1 -45.45 2.22 -37.24
N ALA A 2 -44.37 2.96 -36.94
CA ALA A 2 -44.16 3.80 -35.73
C ALA A 2 -43.52 2.95 -34.60
N LYS A 3 -42.19 2.98 -34.39
CA LYS A 3 -41.28 3.97 -33.75
C LYS A 3 -41.48 4.15 -32.23
N ALA A 4 -40.46 3.75 -31.48
CA ALA A 4 -40.00 4.19 -30.15
C ALA A 4 -38.63 3.49 -29.94
N GLU A 5 -37.41 4.08 -29.83
CA GLU A 5 -36.87 5.23 -29.07
C GLU A 5 -37.28 5.20 -27.58
N ALA A 6 -36.44 5.36 -26.56
CA ALA A 6 -34.99 5.44 -26.32
C ALA A 6 -34.81 5.49 -24.76
N ALA A 7 -33.57 5.58 -24.28
CA ALA A 7 -33.12 5.84 -22.88
C ALA A 7 -33.02 4.59 -21.95
N ALA A 8 -32.02 4.43 -21.10
CA ALA A 8 -31.16 5.43 -20.45
C ALA A 8 -29.70 4.97 -20.37
N ASN A 9 -28.80 5.92 -20.66
CA ASN A 9 -27.36 5.85 -20.51
C ASN A 9 -27.01 7.14 -19.77
N GLN A 10 -26.75 7.10 -18.47
CA GLN A 10 -26.24 8.24 -17.68
C GLN A 10 -25.79 7.77 -16.29
N ASP A 11 -24.78 8.46 -15.77
CA ASP A 11 -24.16 8.38 -14.43
C ASP A 11 -22.97 7.43 -14.23
N LEU A 12 -21.87 7.73 -14.94
CA LEU A 12 -20.50 7.45 -14.46
C LEU A 12 -19.66 8.73 -14.24
N ASP A 13 -20.30 9.89 -14.14
CA ASP A 13 -19.62 11.20 -14.05
C ASP A 13 -19.37 11.71 -12.61
N GLU A 14 -19.29 10.83 -11.61
CA GLU A 14 -18.97 11.21 -10.22
C GLU A 14 -17.61 10.69 -9.68
N LEU A 15 -16.70 10.23 -10.54
CA LEU A 15 -15.31 9.92 -10.14
C LEU A 15 -14.29 11.00 -10.52
N SER A 16 -14.74 12.15 -11.03
CA SER A 16 -13.88 13.24 -11.49
C SER A 16 -13.49 14.27 -10.41
N LEU A 17 -13.91 14.06 -9.16
CA LEU A 17 -13.67 15.01 -8.04
C LEU A 17 -12.73 14.48 -6.96
N LEU A 18 -11.88 13.51 -7.27
CA LEU A 18 -10.73 13.24 -6.40
C LEU A 18 -9.77 14.43 -6.49
N PRO A 19 -9.37 15.05 -5.37
CA PRO A 19 -8.42 16.15 -5.38
C PRO A 19 -7.14 15.69 -6.09
N SER A 20 -6.68 16.49 -7.04
CA SER A 20 -5.47 16.18 -7.81
C SER A 20 -4.30 15.96 -6.86
N CYS A 21 -3.93 14.70 -6.69
CA CYS A 21 -2.73 14.28 -6.00
C CYS A 21 -1.53 15.13 -6.46
N PRO A 22 -0.86 15.88 -5.56
CA PRO A 22 0.24 16.77 -5.94
C PRO A 22 1.48 16.04 -6.47
N TRP A 23 1.53 14.71 -6.37
CA TRP A 23 2.61 13.88 -6.88
C TRP A 23 2.43 13.48 -8.36
N SER A 24 1.25 13.63 -8.96
CA SER A 24 0.97 13.18 -10.33
C SER A 24 1.44 14.14 -11.44
N ARG A 25 2.21 15.19 -11.12
CA ARG A 25 2.50 16.29 -12.06
C ARG A 25 3.84 16.25 -12.79
N ASN A 26 4.68 15.23 -12.63
CA ASN A 26 6.01 15.21 -13.24
C ASN A 26 6.31 13.96 -14.07
N LEU A 27 5.42 13.58 -14.99
CA LEU A 27 5.75 12.61 -16.04
C LEU A 27 5.26 13.07 -17.41
N THR A 28 5.67 14.27 -17.83
CA THR A 28 5.60 14.66 -19.25
C THR A 28 6.95 15.18 -19.71
N ASN A 29 7.54 14.42 -20.64
CA ASN A 29 8.60 14.76 -21.59
C ASN A 29 9.61 15.85 -21.18
N GLY A 30 10.84 15.39 -20.91
CA GLY A 30 12.01 15.98 -21.56
C GLY A 30 12.44 17.34 -21.03
N LYS A 31 12.61 17.46 -19.71
CA LYS A 31 13.68 18.29 -19.14
C LYS A 31 14.04 17.72 -17.78
N ILE A 32 15.07 16.88 -17.75
CA ILE A 32 15.81 16.59 -16.51
C ILE A 32 16.20 17.96 -15.95
N CYS A 33 15.71 18.25 -14.76
CA CYS A 33 16.22 19.35 -13.98
C CYS A 33 17.67 18.96 -13.68
N ASP A 34 18.63 19.63 -14.31
CA ASP A 34 20.00 19.71 -13.80
C ASP A 34 19.94 20.55 -12.51
N ASP A 35 19.33 19.98 -11.47
CA ASP A 35 19.38 20.51 -10.11
C ASP A 35 20.51 19.77 -9.40
N ASP A 36 21.75 20.18 -9.72
CA ASP A 36 22.99 19.80 -9.02
C ASP A 36 23.04 20.42 -7.61
N SER A 37 21.92 20.44 -6.90
CA SER A 37 21.79 20.96 -5.54
C SER A 37 21.07 19.97 -4.62
N ILE A 38 21.32 18.67 -4.81
CA ILE A 38 21.41 17.76 -3.67
C ILE A 38 22.70 18.14 -2.94
N GLY A 39 22.54 18.97 -1.90
CA GLY A 39 23.64 19.45 -1.07
C GLY A 39 24.46 18.28 -0.50
N GLU A 40 25.77 18.36 -0.67
CA GLU A 40 26.80 17.47 -0.15
C GLU A 40 26.95 17.55 1.39
N ASN A 41 25.86 17.40 2.14
CA ASN A 41 25.91 17.27 3.60
C ASN A 41 25.61 15.82 4.01
N ALA A 42 26.26 14.85 3.37
CA ALA A 42 26.17 13.44 3.74
C ALA A 42 27.01 13.10 5.00
N ASP A 43 27.82 14.03 5.49
CA ASP A 43 28.81 13.76 6.55
C ASP A 43 28.31 14.02 7.98
N ASP A 44 27.11 14.59 8.15
CA ASP A 44 26.47 14.78 9.46
C ASP A 44 25.29 13.81 9.68
N ALA A 45 25.36 12.60 9.10
CA ALA A 45 24.39 11.56 9.42
C ALA A 45 24.58 11.14 10.89
N ASP A 46 23.57 11.42 11.71
CA ASP A 46 23.53 11.00 13.11
C ASP A 46 23.80 9.48 13.19
N PRO A 47 24.89 9.05 13.87
CA PRO A 47 25.26 7.64 13.93
C PRO A 47 24.15 6.78 14.53
N GLU A 48 23.27 7.33 15.38
CA GLU A 48 22.13 6.59 15.93
C GLU A 48 21.06 6.29 14.87
N LEU A 49 20.82 7.23 13.94
CA LEU A 49 19.88 7.06 12.83
C LEU A 49 20.34 6.03 11.80
N THR A 50 21.66 5.88 11.61
CA THR A 50 22.21 4.85 10.72
C THR A 50 21.97 3.43 11.24
N GLY A 51 21.87 3.26 12.57
CA GLY A 51 21.70 1.96 13.20
C GLY A 51 20.37 1.29 12.86
N VAL A 52 19.27 2.04 12.88
CA VAL A 52 17.90 1.49 12.69
C VAL A 52 17.76 0.81 11.33
N TRP A 53 18.29 1.43 10.26
CA TRP A 53 18.21 0.88 8.91
C TRP A 53 19.01 -0.40 8.71
N THR A 54 19.98 -0.71 9.58
CA THR A 54 20.73 -1.98 9.50
C THR A 54 19.87 -3.18 9.87
N THR A 55 18.77 -2.95 10.59
CA THR A 55 17.79 -3.99 10.96
C THR A 55 16.66 -4.11 9.94
N ALA A 56 16.61 -3.27 8.91
CA ALA A 56 15.56 -3.31 7.91
C ALA A 56 15.72 -4.53 6.99
N THR A 57 14.63 -5.26 6.76
CA THR A 57 14.57 -6.41 5.85
C THR A 57 13.62 -6.12 4.69
N LEU A 58 13.95 -6.67 3.53
CA LEU A 58 13.10 -6.65 2.34
C LEU A 58 13.00 -8.07 1.79
N GLU A 59 11.82 -8.65 1.86
CA GLU A 59 11.58 -10.05 1.50
C GLU A 59 10.48 -10.16 0.46
N SER A 60 10.63 -11.08 -0.49
CA SER A 60 9.56 -11.44 -1.41
C SER A 60 8.51 -12.27 -0.69
N ILE A 61 7.22 -11.96 -0.89
CA ILE A 61 6.13 -12.64 -0.20
C ILE A 61 5.09 -13.21 -1.16
N ASP A 62 4.43 -14.29 -0.74
CA ASP A 62 3.19 -14.78 -1.36
C ASP A 62 1.98 -14.17 -0.61
N MET A 63 1.16 -13.42 -1.34
CA MET A 63 -0.01 -12.74 -0.78
C MET A 63 -1.17 -13.68 -0.44
N LYS A 64 -1.14 -14.94 -0.89
CA LYS A 64 -2.24 -15.92 -0.66
C LYS A 64 -2.65 -16.05 0.81
N GLY A 65 -1.69 -16.11 1.72
CA GLY A 65 -1.97 -16.22 3.17
C GLY A 65 -2.62 -14.96 3.76
N LYS A 66 -2.44 -13.80 3.11
CA LYS A 66 -2.97 -12.52 3.58
C LYS A 66 -4.34 -12.18 3.00
N LEU A 67 -4.80 -12.86 1.95
CA LEU A 67 -6.14 -12.65 1.36
C LEU A 67 -7.29 -12.97 2.33
N THR A 68 -7.07 -13.83 3.31
CA THR A 68 -8.08 -14.21 4.32
C THR A 68 -7.92 -13.45 5.63
N LYS A 69 -6.68 -13.08 5.98
CA LYS A 69 -6.32 -12.49 7.28
C LYS A 69 -6.11 -10.97 7.26
N GLY A 70 -5.77 -10.39 6.10
CA GLY A 70 -5.35 -8.99 5.98
C GLY A 70 -3.92 -8.74 6.48
N PHE A 71 -3.52 -7.47 6.59
CA PHE A 71 -2.14 -7.05 6.91
C PHE A 71 -1.80 -6.94 8.40
N ASN A 72 -2.77 -7.13 9.30
CA ASN A 72 -2.63 -6.89 10.76
C ASN A 72 -2.79 -8.15 11.63
N LYS A 73 -3.13 -9.30 11.05
CA LYS A 73 -3.27 -10.54 11.83
C LYS A 73 -1.98 -11.35 11.75
N GLY A 74 -1.44 -11.69 12.93
CA GLY A 74 -0.30 -12.58 13.06
C GLY A 74 -0.64 -13.97 12.50
N ASP A 75 0.38 -14.72 12.11
CA ASP A 75 0.17 -16.07 11.61
C ASP A 75 -0.26 -17.03 12.75
N GLU A 76 -0.05 -16.66 14.01
CA GLU A 76 -0.35 -17.45 15.23
C GLU A 76 -1.74 -17.24 15.84
N ASP A 77 -2.52 -16.25 15.38
CA ASP A 77 -3.90 -16.08 15.82
C ASP A 77 -4.82 -17.05 15.05
N GLU A 78 -4.66 -18.35 15.30
CA GLU A 78 -5.53 -19.45 14.83
C GLU A 78 -6.78 -19.62 15.72
N GLU A 79 -7.42 -18.53 16.12
CA GLU A 79 -8.76 -18.61 16.72
C GLU A 79 -9.80 -18.32 15.63
N ASP A 80 -10.32 -19.43 15.08
CA ASP A 80 -11.57 -19.55 14.34
C ASP A 80 -12.70 -18.94 15.17
N GLU A 81 -12.90 -17.64 15.04
CA GLU A 81 -14.14 -16.99 15.44
C GLU A 81 -14.82 -16.43 14.18
N GLU A 82 -15.68 -17.27 13.61
CA GLU A 82 -16.85 -16.85 12.86
C GLU A 82 -17.80 -16.09 13.81
N GLU A 83 -17.38 -14.93 14.32
CA GLU A 83 -18.30 -14.01 14.99
C GLU A 83 -18.70 -12.91 14.01
N ASP A 84 -19.95 -13.06 13.58
CA ASP A 84 -20.78 -12.18 12.78
C ASP A 84 -21.15 -10.90 13.57
N ASP A 85 -20.15 -10.24 14.17
CA ASP A 85 -20.33 -8.99 14.90
C ASP A 85 -20.36 -7.82 13.91
N GLU A 86 -21.57 -7.56 13.44
CA GLU A 86 -21.92 -6.53 12.45
C GLU A 86 -21.67 -5.08 12.91
N GLU A 87 -21.20 -4.81 14.14
CA GLU A 87 -21.11 -3.44 14.67
C GLU A 87 -19.69 -2.84 14.86
N GLU A 88 -18.60 -3.62 14.73
CA GLU A 88 -17.23 -3.08 14.86
C GLU A 88 -16.30 -3.46 13.69
N GLY A 89 -16.87 -4.02 12.61
CA GLY A 89 -16.14 -4.64 11.49
C GLY A 89 -15.86 -3.77 10.25
N GLY A 90 -16.06 -2.46 10.32
CA GLY A 90 -15.97 -1.56 9.15
C GLY A 90 -14.62 -1.61 8.42
N ASN A 91 -13.53 -1.81 9.17
CA ASN A 91 -12.16 -1.78 8.61
C ASN A 91 -11.69 -3.14 8.07
N LYS A 92 -12.21 -4.26 8.60
CA LYS A 92 -11.75 -5.61 8.20
C LYS A 92 -12.09 -5.91 6.74
N LYS A 93 -13.34 -5.67 6.34
CA LYS A 93 -13.79 -5.88 4.94
C LYS A 93 -13.01 -5.00 3.96
N GLN A 94 -12.70 -3.76 4.34
CA GLN A 94 -11.89 -2.85 3.52
C GLN A 94 -10.45 -3.31 3.37
N ILE A 95 -9.82 -3.77 4.46
CA ILE A 95 -8.45 -4.31 4.43
C ILE A 95 -8.39 -5.54 3.54
N LEU A 96 -9.33 -6.48 3.67
CA LEU A 96 -9.38 -7.68 2.82
C LEU A 96 -9.58 -7.31 1.34
N ALA A 97 -10.47 -6.38 1.04
CA ALA A 97 -10.68 -5.89 -0.33
C ALA A 97 -9.40 -5.23 -0.89
N LEU A 98 -8.70 -4.43 -0.08
CA LEU A 98 -7.43 -3.80 -0.45
C LEU A 98 -6.34 -4.85 -0.71
N THR A 99 -6.22 -5.86 0.15
CA THR A 99 -5.29 -6.98 -0.05
C THR A 99 -5.60 -7.73 -1.34
N GLY A 100 -6.88 -7.95 -1.66
CA GLY A 100 -7.31 -8.52 -2.94
C GLY A 100 -6.86 -7.68 -4.14
N ILE A 101 -7.09 -6.37 -4.10
CA ILE A 101 -6.64 -5.44 -5.16
C ILE A 101 -5.12 -5.50 -5.33
N MET A 102 -4.35 -5.48 -4.23
CA MET A 102 -2.90 -5.56 -4.30
C MET A 102 -2.41 -6.90 -4.88
N ASN A 103 -3.02 -8.01 -4.49
CA ASN A 103 -2.71 -9.33 -5.04
C ASN A 103 -2.96 -9.38 -6.55
N ASP A 104 -4.07 -8.80 -7.01
CA ASP A 104 -4.51 -8.91 -8.40
C ASP A 104 -3.84 -7.90 -9.34
N LYS A 105 -3.50 -6.70 -8.82
CA LYS A 105 -3.00 -5.57 -9.64
C LYS A 105 -1.50 -5.39 -9.58
N LEU A 106 -0.84 -5.86 -8.52
CA LEU A 106 0.59 -5.70 -8.34
C LEU A 106 1.33 -7.00 -8.68
N GLN A 107 2.61 -6.85 -9.01
CA GLN A 107 3.55 -7.94 -9.29
C GLN A 107 4.76 -7.83 -8.38
N LYS A 108 5.53 -8.92 -8.26
CA LYS A 108 6.75 -8.98 -7.44
C LYS A 108 6.52 -8.43 -6.03
N HIS A 109 5.52 -9.01 -5.35
CA HIS A 109 5.12 -8.60 -4.02
C HIS A 109 6.28 -8.71 -3.03
N PHE A 110 6.38 -7.73 -2.15
CA PHE A 110 7.40 -7.66 -1.11
C PHE A 110 6.81 -7.23 0.23
N VAL A 111 7.51 -7.58 1.30
CA VAL A 111 7.34 -6.98 2.62
C VAL A 111 8.64 -6.29 2.99
N PHE A 112 8.53 -5.03 3.41
CA PHE A 112 9.59 -4.30 4.06
C PHE A 112 9.25 -4.19 5.53
N ASN A 113 10.20 -4.56 6.39
CA ASN A 113 10.01 -4.59 7.83
C ASN A 113 11.30 -4.20 8.55
N PHE A 114 11.21 -3.97 9.85
CA PHE A 114 12.36 -3.85 10.73
C PHE A 114 12.49 -5.12 11.58
N GLY A 115 13.71 -5.41 12.02
CA GLY A 115 13.99 -6.52 12.91
C GLY A 115 13.31 -6.38 14.27
N ASP A 116 13.30 -7.47 15.03
CA ASP A 116 12.61 -7.59 16.33
C ASP A 116 13.18 -6.65 17.42
N GLU A 117 14.32 -6.02 17.15
CA GLU A 117 14.93 -5.00 18.01
C GLU A 117 14.10 -3.70 18.05
N VAL A 118 13.21 -3.48 17.07
CA VAL A 118 12.35 -2.29 16.99
C VAL A 118 10.94 -2.61 17.51
N VAL A 119 10.65 -2.12 18.73
CA VAL A 119 9.39 -2.38 19.47
C VAL A 119 8.14 -1.94 18.71
N THR A 120 8.23 -0.83 17.98
CA THR A 120 7.13 -0.30 17.17
C THR A 120 7.68 0.17 15.84
N ALA A 121 7.40 -0.59 14.80
CA ALA A 121 7.87 -0.29 13.45
C ALA A 121 6.73 -0.43 12.45
N PRO A 122 6.70 0.41 11.41
CA PRO A 122 5.82 0.17 10.29
C PRO A 122 6.25 -1.09 9.52
N VAL A 123 5.26 -1.84 9.05
CA VAL A 123 5.45 -2.92 8.08
C VAL A 123 4.85 -2.44 6.77
N ILE A 124 5.62 -2.46 5.69
CA ILE A 124 5.15 -2.07 4.37
C ILE A 124 4.96 -3.32 3.54
N TYR A 125 3.72 -3.62 3.19
CA TYR A 125 3.41 -4.61 2.17
C TYR A 125 3.32 -3.91 0.84
N GLY A 126 3.99 -4.40 -0.20
CA GLY A 126 4.03 -3.69 -1.47
C GLY A 126 4.23 -4.57 -2.68
N GLY A 127 4.26 -3.92 -3.84
CA GLY A 127 4.54 -4.55 -5.13
C GLY A 127 4.66 -3.50 -6.23
N TYR A 128 4.93 -3.97 -7.43
CA TYR A 128 5.11 -3.16 -8.63
C TYR A 128 3.82 -3.16 -9.44
N ALA A 129 3.31 -1.99 -9.78
CA ALA A 129 2.20 -1.86 -10.71
C ALA A 129 2.69 -2.05 -12.17
N SER A 130 1.75 -2.08 -13.11
CA SER A 130 2.04 -2.30 -14.54
C SER A 130 2.86 -1.19 -15.20
N ASP A 131 2.93 -0.02 -14.57
CA ASP A 131 3.73 1.14 -14.99
C ASP A 131 5.08 1.22 -14.26
N ASP A 132 5.50 0.13 -13.62
CA ASP A 132 6.69 0.02 -12.77
C ASP A 132 6.71 0.95 -11.54
N SER A 133 5.59 1.61 -11.21
CA SER A 133 5.46 2.33 -9.96
C SER A 133 5.37 1.38 -8.76
N ILE A 134 5.90 1.82 -7.61
CA ILE A 134 5.84 1.06 -6.36
C ILE A 134 4.60 1.48 -5.59
N VAL A 135 3.74 0.51 -5.26
CA VAL A 135 2.57 0.72 -4.42
C VAL A 135 2.74 -0.09 -3.15
N GLY A 136 2.54 0.55 -2.00
CA GLY A 136 2.65 -0.08 -0.69
C GLY A 136 1.53 0.32 0.24
N VAL A 137 1.14 -0.60 1.12
CA VAL A 137 0.24 -0.38 2.25
C VAL A 137 1.07 -0.38 3.52
N LEU A 138 0.93 0.71 4.27
CA LEU A 138 1.54 0.87 5.57
C LEU A 138 0.67 0.17 6.62
N SER A 139 1.28 -0.77 7.32
CA SER A 139 0.73 -1.47 8.47
C SER A 139 1.56 -1.16 9.70
N SER A 140 1.00 -1.34 10.90
CA SER A 140 1.73 -1.13 12.15
C SER A 140 1.93 -2.46 12.86
N ARG A 141 3.14 -2.74 13.33
CA ARG A 141 3.40 -3.83 14.26
C ARG A 141 3.75 -3.26 15.63
N VAL A 142 3.09 -3.79 16.66
CA VAL A 142 3.43 -3.53 18.06
C VAL A 142 3.83 -4.87 18.66
N TRP A 143 5.05 -4.94 19.16
CA TRP A 143 5.48 -6.06 19.99
C TRP A 143 5.12 -5.74 21.45
N THR A 144 4.34 -6.61 22.08
CA THR A 144 4.01 -6.55 23.51
C THR A 144 4.65 -7.68 24.27
#